data_AF-B8C6H6-F1
#
_entry.id   AF-B8C6H6-F1
#
_cell.length_a   1.000
_cell.length_b   1.000
_cell.length_c   1.000
_cell.angle_alpha   90.00
_cell.angle_beta   90.00
_cell.angle_gamma   90.00
#
_symmetry.space_group_name_H-M   'P 1'
#
loop_
_entity.id
_entity.type
_entity.pdbx_description
1 polymer ?
#
loop_
_entity_poly.entity_id
_entity_poly.type
_entity_poly.pdbx_seq_one_letter_code
_entity_poly.pdbx_strand_id
1 'polypeptide(L)'
;MNMFKSTLVLMMASSANAHTLLRNFADEAESLQATQCVPDDRPRPVRDGVRFRFNLEKSDSLCVDSKSNLYEYGQYNGVADASDCAEACVNEVTSSMAAEVRGYEYGCNDRVCRCLYDAGTLDDRSSSRNGFNSINRKYVGTGSITGTTSEAAYVCFKLVGAELEEEALDLLLGMN
;
A
#
# COMPACT_ATOMS: atom_id res chain seq x y z
N MET A 1 -31.99 16.43 -19.59
CA MET A 1 -32.88 15.41 -19.00
C MET A 1 -32.01 14.29 -18.46
N ASN A 2 -31.94 14.17 -17.13
CA ASN A 2 -32.10 12.91 -16.37
C ASN A 2 -31.83 13.21 -14.89
N MET A 3 -32.93 13.45 -14.18
CA MET A 3 -33.02 13.49 -12.72
C MET A 3 -32.76 12.08 -12.18
N PHE A 4 -31.73 11.91 -11.36
CA PHE A 4 -31.71 10.82 -10.39
C PHE A 4 -32.32 11.33 -9.09
N LYS A 5 -33.60 10.99 -8.89
CA LYS A 5 -34.32 11.16 -7.62
C LYS A 5 -33.67 10.23 -6.59
N SER A 6 -32.95 10.79 -5.63
CA SER A 6 -32.55 10.05 -4.43
C SER A 6 -33.65 10.20 -3.39
N THR A 7 -34.46 9.15 -3.25
CA THR A 7 -35.55 9.07 -2.27
C THR A 7 -34.95 8.88 -0.88
N LEU A 8 -34.99 9.92 -0.06
CA LEU A 8 -34.70 9.83 1.37
C LEU A 8 -35.91 9.19 2.06
N VAL A 9 -35.78 7.92 2.48
CA VAL A 9 -36.77 7.26 3.32
C VAL A 9 -36.44 7.57 4.78
N LEU A 10 -37.19 8.49 5.38
CA LEU A 10 -37.12 8.79 6.80
C LEU A 10 -38.07 7.84 7.55
N MET A 11 -37.55 6.73 8.10
CA MET A 11 -38.29 5.92 9.07
C MET A 11 -37.97 6.43 10.48
N MET A 12 -38.97 7.03 11.13
CA MET A 12 -38.91 7.27 12.57
C MET A 12 -39.13 5.95 13.30
N ALA A 13 -38.13 5.52 14.07
CA ALA A 13 -38.30 4.47 15.08
C ALA A 13 -37.88 5.01 16.46
N SER A 14 -38.79 4.82 17.40
CA SER A 14 -38.73 5.14 18.81
C SER A 14 -37.56 4.47 19.54
N SER A 15 -36.85 5.28 20.33
CA SER A 15 -36.07 4.96 21.55
C SER A 15 -35.60 3.52 21.77
N ALA A 16 -34.42 3.21 21.23
CA ALA A 16 -33.27 2.58 21.89
C ALA A 16 -32.24 2.35 20.76
N ASN A 17 -30.96 2.67 20.98
CA ASN A 17 -29.84 2.36 20.05
C ASN A 17 -29.48 3.40 18.97
N ALA A 18 -29.66 4.70 19.22
CA ALA A 18 -28.99 5.74 18.41
C ALA A 18 -27.46 5.52 18.32
N HIS A 19 -26.84 4.96 19.37
CA HIS A 19 -25.42 4.57 19.39
C HIS A 19 -25.07 3.41 18.45
N THR A 20 -25.93 2.40 18.32
CA THR A 20 -25.66 1.25 17.44
C THR A 20 -25.85 1.63 15.99
N LEU A 21 -26.85 2.47 15.68
CA LEU A 21 -27.03 3.00 14.33
C LEU A 21 -25.86 3.90 13.92
N LEU A 22 -25.43 4.84 14.76
CA LEU A 22 -24.27 5.69 14.48
C LEU A 22 -22.97 4.89 14.30
N ARG A 23 -22.78 3.81 15.06
CA ARG A 23 -21.64 2.89 14.87
C ARG A 23 -21.70 2.18 13.53
N ASN A 24 -22.85 1.64 13.14
CA ASN A 24 -22.99 0.96 11.85
C ASN A 24 -22.77 1.90 10.66
N PHE A 25 -23.22 3.16 10.75
CA PHE A 25 -22.94 4.16 9.71
C PHE A 25 -21.46 4.58 9.68
N ALA A 26 -20.79 4.62 10.84
CA ALA A 26 -19.35 4.87 10.90
C ALA A 26 -18.57 3.69 10.30
N ASP A 27 -18.91 2.45 10.64
CA ASP A 27 -18.31 1.24 10.07
C ASP A 27 -18.55 1.15 8.55
N GLU A 28 -19.74 1.50 8.05
CA GLU A 28 -20.01 1.55 6.60
C GLU A 28 -19.28 2.70 5.90
N ALA A 29 -19.13 3.86 6.52
CA ALA A 29 -18.38 4.99 5.96
C ALA A 29 -16.86 4.77 5.98
N GLU A 30 -16.34 4.12 7.02
CA GLU A 30 -14.96 3.68 7.16
C GLU A 30 -14.66 2.54 6.17
N SER A 31 -15.59 1.59 6.01
CA SER A 31 -15.54 0.58 4.95
C SER A 31 -15.56 1.20 3.55
N LEU A 32 -16.39 2.20 3.29
CA LEU A 32 -16.43 2.91 2.00
C LEU A 32 -15.17 3.74 1.74
N GLN A 33 -14.58 4.38 2.76
CA GLN A 33 -13.29 5.07 2.63
C GLN A 33 -12.12 4.10 2.41
N ALA A 34 -12.09 2.98 3.14
CA ALA A 34 -11.12 1.91 2.95
C ALA A 34 -11.25 1.28 1.55
N THR A 35 -12.47 1.12 1.02
CA THR A 35 -12.70 0.64 -0.35
C THR A 35 -12.27 1.68 -1.40
N GLN A 36 -12.29 2.97 -1.06
CA GLN A 36 -11.91 4.03 -2.00
C GLN A 36 -10.39 4.21 -2.11
N CYS A 37 -9.64 4.04 -1.03
CA CYS A 37 -8.17 4.17 -1.04
C CYS A 37 -7.41 2.86 -1.28
N VAL A 38 -8.09 1.71 -1.11
CA VAL A 38 -7.56 0.38 -1.41
C VAL A 38 -8.45 -0.30 -2.45
N PRO A 39 -8.28 0.02 -3.75
CA PRO A 39 -9.08 -0.58 -4.82
C PRO A 39 -8.71 -2.05 -5.11
N ASP A 40 -7.50 -2.48 -4.73
CA ASP A 40 -7.00 -3.85 -4.86
C ASP A 40 -6.23 -4.25 -3.60
N ASP A 41 -6.63 -5.34 -2.96
CA ASP A 41 -5.96 -5.88 -1.77
C ASP A 41 -4.74 -6.76 -2.15
N ARG A 42 -4.52 -7.00 -3.44
CA ARG A 42 -3.51 -7.90 -3.99
C ARG A 42 -2.79 -7.34 -5.23
N PRO A 43 -2.29 -6.09 -5.23
CA PRO A 43 -1.69 -5.50 -6.42
C PRO A 43 -0.48 -6.29 -6.91
N ARG A 44 -0.34 -6.30 -8.24
CA ARG A 44 0.63 -7.13 -8.99
C ARG A 44 1.40 -6.32 -10.05
N PRO A 45 2.06 -5.20 -9.71
CA PRO A 45 2.83 -4.42 -10.68
C PRO A 45 3.90 -5.30 -11.36
N VAL A 46 4.13 -5.04 -12.65
CA VAL A 46 5.09 -5.78 -13.47
C VAL A 46 6.20 -4.83 -13.91
N ARG A 47 7.46 -5.26 -13.74
CA ARG A 47 8.65 -4.56 -14.20
C ARG A 47 9.56 -5.53 -14.93
N ASP A 48 9.96 -5.20 -16.16
CA ASP A 48 10.93 -6.01 -16.92
C ASP A 48 10.57 -7.51 -16.98
N GLY A 49 9.27 -7.83 -17.07
CA GLY A 49 8.76 -9.20 -17.05
C GLY A 49 8.77 -9.90 -15.69
N VAL A 50 9.11 -9.20 -14.60
CA VAL A 50 9.00 -9.67 -13.22
C VAL A 50 7.73 -9.11 -12.59
N ARG A 51 6.88 -9.99 -12.08
CA ARG A 51 5.65 -9.64 -11.37
C ARG A 51 5.88 -9.59 -9.87
N PHE A 52 5.76 -8.41 -9.28
CA PHE A 52 5.86 -8.21 -7.84
C PHE A 52 4.48 -8.42 -7.20
N ARG A 53 4.39 -9.36 -6.26
CA ARG A 53 3.12 -9.75 -5.65
C ARG A 53 3.01 -9.15 -4.25
N PHE A 54 2.18 -8.12 -4.07
CA PHE A 54 1.87 -7.55 -2.76
C PHE A 54 0.52 -7.99 -2.20
N ASN A 55 0.42 -8.29 -0.91
CA ASN A 55 -0.87 -8.54 -0.26
C ASN A 55 -1.09 -7.51 0.84
N LEU A 56 -2.32 -7.04 1.00
CA LEU A 56 -2.76 -6.30 2.17
C LEU A 56 -2.54 -7.17 3.40
N GLU A 57 -1.69 -6.71 4.31
CA GLU A 57 -1.47 -7.37 5.59
C GLU A 57 -2.52 -6.90 6.60
N LYS A 58 -2.72 -5.59 6.73
CA LYS A 58 -3.70 -5.01 7.64
C LYS A 58 -3.99 -3.53 7.37
N SER A 59 -5.23 -3.11 7.62
CA SER A 59 -5.62 -1.69 7.66
C SER A 59 -5.34 -1.04 9.03
N ASP A 60 -5.33 0.29 9.06
CA ASP A 60 -4.99 1.12 10.22
C ASP A 60 -3.69 0.70 10.92
N SER A 61 -2.66 0.50 10.10
CA SER A 61 -1.40 -0.03 10.58
C SER A 61 -0.20 0.30 9.70
N LEU A 62 0.97 0.31 10.34
CA LEU A 62 2.30 0.31 9.72
C LEU A 62 2.87 -1.11 9.73
N CYS A 63 3.69 -1.42 8.74
CA CYS A 63 4.33 -2.71 8.60
C CYS A 63 5.54 -2.84 9.53
N VAL A 64 5.68 -4.02 10.16
CA VAL A 64 6.86 -4.33 10.98
C VAL A 64 7.42 -5.72 10.70
N ASP A 65 8.71 -5.88 11.00
CA ASP A 65 9.39 -7.17 10.94
C ASP A 65 9.00 -8.09 12.13
N SER A 66 9.61 -9.27 12.18
CA SER A 66 9.39 -10.27 13.25
C SER A 66 9.75 -9.80 14.66
N LYS A 67 10.50 -8.71 14.78
CA LYS A 67 10.91 -8.08 16.04
C LYS A 67 10.13 -6.81 16.33
N SER A 68 9.07 -6.53 15.57
CA SER A 68 8.26 -5.32 15.66
C SER A 68 9.00 -4.03 15.31
N ASN A 69 10.03 -4.10 14.47
CA ASN A 69 10.73 -2.92 13.98
C ASN A 69 10.10 -2.40 12.68
N LEU A 70 9.95 -1.09 12.58
CA LEU A 70 9.56 -0.39 11.35
C LEU A 70 10.70 -0.42 10.31
N TYR A 71 10.37 -0.25 9.04
CA TYR A 71 11.32 -0.26 7.92
C TYR A 71 11.80 1.14 7.55
N GLU A 72 12.97 1.24 6.93
CA GLU A 72 13.32 2.46 6.19
C GLU A 72 12.31 2.69 5.06
N TYR A 73 12.11 3.94 4.65
CA TYR A 73 11.21 4.20 3.52
C TYR A 73 11.63 5.35 2.62
N GLY A 74 11.32 5.18 1.34
CA GLY A 74 11.22 6.27 0.36
C GLY A 74 9.77 6.68 0.20
N GLN A 75 9.49 7.97 0.21
CA GLN A 75 8.14 8.51 0.22
C GLN A 75 7.78 9.24 -1.07
N TYR A 76 6.60 8.96 -1.62
CA TYR A 76 5.92 9.78 -2.61
C TYR A 76 4.68 10.45 -2.00
N ASN A 77 4.40 11.67 -2.42
CA ASN A 77 3.22 12.43 -2.01
C ASN A 77 2.20 12.51 -3.15
N GLY A 78 0.91 12.57 -2.82
CA GLY A 78 -0.15 12.81 -3.79
C GLY A 78 -0.50 11.60 -4.67
N VAL A 79 -0.06 10.40 -4.28
CA VAL A 79 -0.42 9.13 -4.94
C VAL A 79 -1.95 8.94 -4.82
N ALA A 80 -2.63 8.40 -5.84
CA ALA A 80 -4.10 8.38 -5.84
C ALA A 80 -4.67 7.35 -4.87
N ASP A 81 -4.10 6.16 -4.85
CA ASP A 81 -4.54 5.03 -4.05
C ASP A 81 -3.39 4.04 -3.76
N ALA A 82 -3.69 2.96 -3.03
CA ALA A 82 -2.73 1.93 -2.68
C ALA A 82 -2.18 1.15 -3.89
N SER A 83 -2.95 0.99 -4.96
CA SER A 83 -2.49 0.31 -6.18
C SER A 83 -1.46 1.16 -6.91
N ASP A 84 -1.71 2.46 -7.06
CA ASP A 84 -0.73 3.41 -7.59
C ASP A 84 0.53 3.47 -6.72
N CYS A 85 0.40 3.27 -5.40
CA CYS A 85 1.55 3.19 -4.51
C CYS A 85 2.41 1.94 -4.81
N ALA A 86 1.78 0.79 -5.05
CA ALA A 86 2.48 -0.43 -5.46
C ALA A 86 3.23 -0.22 -6.79
N GLU A 87 2.58 0.42 -7.77
CA GLU A 87 3.20 0.78 -9.04
C GLU A 87 4.40 1.70 -8.84
N ALA A 88 4.27 2.75 -8.03
CA ALA A 88 5.37 3.67 -7.76
C ALA A 88 6.58 2.97 -7.13
N CYS A 89 6.35 2.08 -6.15
CA CYS A 89 7.43 1.36 -5.48
C CYS A 89 8.17 0.35 -6.35
N VAL A 90 7.60 -0.04 -7.49
CA VAL A 90 8.20 -0.98 -8.43
C VAL A 90 8.74 -0.28 -9.67
N ASN A 91 8.00 0.67 -10.23
CA ASN A 91 8.24 1.22 -11.57
C ASN A 91 8.88 2.62 -11.58
N GLU A 92 8.75 3.41 -10.50
CA GLU A 92 9.31 4.78 -10.43
C GLU A 92 10.70 4.84 -9.77
N VAL A 93 11.23 3.68 -9.36
CA VAL A 93 12.54 3.53 -8.72
C VAL A 93 13.57 2.89 -9.66
N THR A 94 14.85 2.88 -9.29
CA THR A 94 15.87 2.12 -10.05
C THR A 94 15.62 0.61 -9.93
N SER A 95 16.09 -0.19 -10.90
CA SER A 95 15.90 -1.66 -10.85
C SER A 95 16.50 -2.29 -9.59
N SER A 96 17.62 -1.76 -9.12
CA SER A 96 18.23 -2.19 -7.85
C SER A 96 17.34 -1.91 -6.65
N MET A 97 16.60 -0.80 -6.66
CA MET A 97 15.72 -0.43 -5.55
C MET A 97 14.42 -1.24 -5.58
N ALA A 98 13.84 -1.46 -6.77
CA ALA A 98 12.69 -2.33 -6.94
C ALA A 98 12.95 -3.74 -6.40
N ALA A 99 14.16 -4.28 -6.60
CA ALA A 99 14.55 -5.60 -6.09
C ALA A 99 14.67 -5.68 -4.55
N GLU A 100 14.86 -4.55 -3.87
CA GLU A 100 15.06 -4.49 -2.41
C GLU A 100 13.76 -4.19 -1.64
N VAL A 101 12.65 -3.93 -2.34
CA VAL A 101 11.38 -3.57 -1.70
C VAL A 101 10.86 -4.72 -0.83
N ARG A 102 10.41 -4.40 0.39
CA ARG A 102 9.80 -5.37 1.33
C ARG A 102 8.28 -5.32 1.35
N GLY A 103 7.73 -4.18 0.97
CA GLY A 103 6.32 -3.87 1.03
C GLY A 103 6.12 -2.37 0.82
N TYR A 104 4.92 -1.91 1.08
CA TYR A 104 4.62 -0.49 1.08
C TYR A 104 3.53 -0.16 2.10
N GLU A 105 3.49 1.10 2.50
CA GLU A 105 2.40 1.66 3.30
C GLU A 105 1.73 2.77 2.50
N TYR A 106 0.41 2.86 2.60
CA TYR A 106 -0.34 3.95 2.00
C TYR A 106 -1.20 4.66 3.04
N GLY A 107 -1.05 5.98 3.14
CA GLY A 107 -1.88 6.83 3.98
C GLY A 107 -3.11 7.29 3.21
N CYS A 108 -4.29 6.77 3.55
CA CYS A 108 -5.55 7.04 2.84
C CYS A 108 -5.98 8.51 2.93
N ASN A 109 -5.65 9.19 4.04
CA ASN A 109 -6.06 10.58 4.26
C ASN A 109 -5.10 11.61 3.65
N ASP A 110 -3.80 11.35 3.73
CA ASP A 110 -2.74 12.28 3.31
C ASP A 110 -2.16 11.93 1.93
N ARG A 111 -2.60 10.81 1.33
CA ARG A 111 -2.16 10.33 0.02
C ARG A 111 -0.64 10.14 -0.05
N VAL A 112 -0.08 9.67 1.06
CA VAL A 112 1.34 9.39 1.22
C VAL A 112 1.61 7.93 0.92
N CYS A 113 2.50 7.66 -0.02
CA CYS A 113 2.99 6.33 -0.34
C CYS A 113 4.40 6.15 0.22
N ARG A 114 4.64 5.08 0.99
CA ARG A 114 5.96 4.74 1.54
C ARG A 114 6.41 3.38 1.05
N CYS A 115 7.43 3.36 0.20
CA CYS A 115 8.07 2.12 -0.23
C CYS A 115 9.05 1.67 0.85
N LEU A 116 8.88 0.45 1.36
CA LEU A 116 9.60 -0.04 2.53
C LEU A 116 10.84 -0.84 2.15
N TYR A 117 11.93 -0.57 2.84
CA TYR A 117 13.23 -1.20 2.62
C TYR A 117 13.88 -1.61 3.94
N ASP A 118 14.76 -2.60 3.86
CA ASP A 118 15.58 -3.00 5.01
C ASP A 118 16.46 -1.84 5.50
N ALA A 119 16.79 -1.88 6.79
CA ALA A 119 17.74 -0.97 7.41
C ALA A 119 19.07 -0.93 6.64
N GLY A 120 19.53 0.28 6.30
CA GLY A 120 20.77 0.51 5.56
C GLY A 120 20.63 0.44 4.03
N THR A 121 19.45 0.14 3.48
CA THR A 121 19.23 0.14 2.02
C THR A 121 19.24 1.56 1.45
N LEU A 122 18.70 2.54 2.17
CA LEU A 122 18.64 3.92 1.68
C LEU A 122 19.91 4.71 2.03
N ASP A 123 20.32 5.59 1.12
CA ASP A 123 21.38 6.56 1.31
C ASP A 123 20.95 8.00 0.94
N ASP A 124 21.85 8.96 1.11
CA ASP A 124 21.55 10.39 0.88
C ASP A 124 21.22 10.72 -0.59
N ARG A 125 21.53 9.82 -1.52
CA ARG A 125 21.20 9.95 -2.95
C ARG A 125 19.95 9.16 -3.33
N SER A 126 19.34 8.42 -2.41
CA SER A 126 18.15 7.61 -2.71
C SER A 126 16.97 8.47 -3.15
N SER A 127 16.78 9.67 -2.57
CA SER A 127 15.70 10.57 -3.00
C SER A 127 15.85 11.00 -4.46
N SER A 128 16.99 11.57 -4.85
CA SER A 128 17.17 12.07 -6.23
C SER A 128 17.22 10.97 -7.28
N ARG A 129 17.75 9.78 -6.94
CA ARG A 129 17.83 8.65 -7.88
C ARG A 129 16.51 7.95 -8.14
N ASN A 130 15.59 8.00 -7.18
CA ASN A 130 14.33 7.26 -7.22
C ASN A 130 13.10 8.20 -7.21
N GLY A 131 13.30 9.51 -7.31
CA GLY A 131 12.21 10.49 -7.33
C GLY A 131 11.44 10.63 -6.02
N PHE A 132 11.92 10.08 -4.90
CA PHE A 132 11.22 10.21 -3.61
C PHE A 132 11.17 11.68 -3.16
N ASN A 133 10.01 12.12 -2.69
CA ASN A 133 9.83 13.43 -2.07
C ASN A 133 10.56 13.55 -0.73
N SER A 134 10.69 12.44 0.00
CA SER A 134 11.47 12.35 1.24
C SER A 134 11.93 10.91 1.50
N ILE A 135 12.88 10.74 2.41
CA ILE A 135 13.34 9.42 2.87
C ILE A 135 13.43 9.39 4.40
N ASN A 136 13.22 8.22 4.99
CA ASN A 136 13.48 7.95 6.40
C ASN A 136 14.45 6.77 6.53
N ARG A 137 15.60 7.04 7.16
CA ARG A 137 16.72 6.11 7.34
C ARG A 137 16.96 5.72 8.81
N LYS A 138 16.01 6.05 9.70
CA LYS A 138 16.19 5.91 11.16
C LYS A 138 15.68 4.57 11.69
N TYR A 139 14.84 3.89 10.93
CA TYR A 139 14.23 2.65 11.35
C TYR A 139 15.12 1.45 11.04
N VAL A 140 14.93 0.36 11.79
CA VAL A 140 15.88 -0.77 11.87
C VAL A 140 15.27 -2.11 11.44
N GLY A 141 14.09 -2.08 10.81
CA GLY A 141 13.37 -3.24 10.31
C GLY A 141 14.12 -3.94 9.20
N THR A 142 14.02 -5.27 9.19
CA THR A 142 14.76 -6.11 8.25
C THR A 142 13.96 -7.35 7.86
N GLY A 143 14.17 -7.83 6.64
CA GLY A 143 13.56 -9.05 6.14
C GLY A 143 12.06 -8.91 5.89
N SER A 144 11.36 -10.03 5.78
CA SER A 144 9.94 -10.05 5.47
C SER A 144 9.08 -9.36 6.53
N ILE A 145 8.04 -8.66 6.08
CA ILE A 145 6.98 -8.15 6.94
C ILE A 145 6.19 -9.34 7.49
N THR A 146 6.15 -9.46 8.81
CA THR A 146 5.45 -10.55 9.51
C THR A 146 4.43 -10.05 10.53
N GLY A 147 4.27 -8.74 10.66
CA GLY A 147 3.30 -8.14 11.55
C GLY A 147 3.08 -6.66 11.26
N THR A 148 2.29 -6.03 12.11
CA THR A 148 1.93 -4.62 12.00
C THR A 148 1.86 -3.94 13.36
N THR A 149 2.09 -2.64 13.42
CA THR A 149 1.74 -1.79 14.58
C THR A 149 0.62 -0.82 14.22
N SER A 150 -0.17 -0.37 15.20
CA SER A 150 -1.36 0.47 14.93
C SER A 150 -0.97 1.87 14.48
N GLU A 151 -1.61 2.36 13.42
CA GLU A 151 -1.49 3.73 12.92
C GLU A 151 -2.73 4.06 12.08
N ALA A 152 -3.53 5.03 12.53
CA ALA A 152 -4.80 5.32 11.89
C ALA A 152 -4.64 5.79 10.45
N ALA A 153 -5.52 5.35 9.56
CA ALA A 153 -5.59 5.69 8.14
C ALA A 153 -4.37 5.30 7.29
N TYR A 154 -3.44 4.51 7.83
CA TYR A 154 -2.39 3.85 7.07
C TYR A 154 -2.76 2.40 6.79
N VAL A 155 -2.43 1.89 5.61
CA VAL A 155 -2.61 0.48 5.24
C VAL A 155 -1.26 -0.15 4.94
N CYS A 156 -1.03 -1.35 5.48
CA CYS A 156 0.22 -2.09 5.32
C CYS A 156 0.08 -3.16 4.25
N PHE A 157 0.97 -3.14 3.25
CA PHE A 157 1.09 -4.18 2.23
C PHE A 157 2.45 -4.84 2.28
N LYS A 158 2.48 -6.18 2.21
CA LYS A 158 3.72 -6.95 2.19
C LYS A 158 4.00 -7.56 0.83
N LEU A 159 5.27 -7.57 0.43
CA LEU A 159 5.73 -8.36 -0.70
C LEU A 159 5.72 -9.85 -0.33
N VAL A 160 4.99 -10.66 -1.10
CA VAL A 160 4.90 -12.12 -0.92
C VAL A 160 5.65 -12.91 -2.00
N GLY A 161 6.15 -12.25 -3.04
CA GLY A 161 6.98 -12.86 -4.07
C GLY A 161 7.26 -11.93 -5.24
N ALA A 162 8.34 -12.21 -5.97
CA ALA A 162 8.66 -11.58 -7.25
C ALA A 162 9.10 -12.69 -8.21
N GLU A 163 8.33 -12.92 -9.28
CA GLU A 163 8.49 -14.06 -10.18
C GLU A 163 8.60 -13.57 -11.63
N LEU A 164 9.50 -14.19 -12.41
CA LEU A 164 9.55 -13.99 -13.85
C LEU A 164 8.27 -14.54 -14.49
N GLU A 165 7.65 -13.75 -15.36
CA GLU A 165 6.53 -14.20 -16.17
C GLU A 165 7.02 -15.22 -17.21
N GLU A 166 6.22 -16.25 -17.48
CA GLU A 166 6.58 -17.34 -18.40
C GLU A 166 6.96 -16.80 -19.79
N GLU A 167 6.30 -15.75 -20.27
CA GLU A 167 6.61 -15.09 -21.55
C GLU A 167 8.00 -14.44 -21.58
N ALA A 168 8.48 -13.91 -20.45
CA ALA A 168 9.84 -13.39 -20.31
C ALA A 168 10.87 -14.53 -20.22
N LEU A 169 10.47 -15.68 -19.64
CA LEU A 169 11.28 -16.88 -19.59
C LEU A 169 11.50 -17.46 -21.01
N ASP A 170 10.45 -17.52 -21.83
CA ASP A 170 10.51 -18.01 -23.20
C ASP A 170 11.39 -17.14 -24.10
N LEU A 171 11.37 -15.82 -23.91
CA LEU A 171 12.29 -14.88 -24.59
C LEU A 171 13.76 -15.10 -24.20
N LEU A 172 14.04 -15.45 -22.95
CA LEU A 172 15.40 -15.73 -22.47
C LEU A 172 15.90 -17.13 -22.90
N LEU A 173 14.99 -18.11 -22.99
CA LEU A 173 15.33 -19.49 -23.31
C LEU A 173 15.27 -19.82 -24.81
N GLY A 174 14.57 -19.01 -25.62
CA GLY A 174 14.42 -19.15 -27.07
C GLY A 174 15.55 -18.56 -27.91
N MET A 175 16.62 -18.02 -27.30
CA MET A 175 17.78 -17.44 -27.98
C MET A 175 18.95 -18.42 -28.19
N ASN A 176 18.66 -19.66 -28.63
CA ASN A 176 19.69 -20.64 -29.04
C ASN A 176 19.64 -20.92 -30.55
#